data_AF-A0A955T8N6-F1
#
_entry.id   AF-A0A955T8N6-F1
#
_cell.length_a   1.000
_cell.length_b   1.000
_cell.length_c   1.000
_cell.angle_alpha   90.00
_cell.angle_beta   90.00
_cell.angle_gamma   90.00
#
_symmetry.space_group_name_H-M   'P 1'
#
loop_
_entity.id
_entity.type
_entity.pdbx_description
1 polymer ?
#
loop_
_entity_poly.entity_id
_entity_poly.type
_entity_poly.pdbx_seq_one_letter_code
_entity_poly.pdbx_strand_id
1 'polypeptide(L)'
;PESDLIGTLTWSEEWDELRVNVREPAVYAYCQTRLIDGQPHKQLIYTHWYPEHPKLKMFDAEAGEIEGLTLRITLDSENEPLVFETIYNCGCYHRLYVTQKLEEAARRQFGEPQKGKNFSIEKKVSGKIDLIVLEELPNRLNGRRPVLYCWAAYHLPGKVAIGLDSVPLEGENLGEKRYVLQPYRNLELVAGPNDSSSVFDENGLVRGADRMEAYLLAPTGIFHAGTPRQRGTQLIHFDQEDFEKPNLFEEHLRWPSRIPSPDS
;
A
#
# COMPACT_ATOMS: atom_id res chain seq x y z
N PRO A 1 -13.05 15.39 7.42
CA PRO A 1 -13.14 15.30 8.90
C PRO A 1 -11.78 15.01 9.53
N GLU A 2 -11.63 15.00 10.86
CA GLU A 2 -10.35 14.58 11.48
C GLU A 2 -9.97 13.15 11.08
N SER A 3 -10.95 12.27 10.86
CA SER A 3 -10.73 10.89 10.40
C SER A 3 -10.08 10.78 9.03
N ASP A 4 -10.24 11.78 8.16
CA ASP A 4 -9.55 11.83 6.84
C ASP A 4 -8.11 12.37 6.93
N LEU A 5 -7.66 12.81 8.10
CA LEU A 5 -6.34 13.42 8.26
C LEU A 5 -5.31 12.36 8.61
N ILE A 6 -4.15 12.47 7.97
CA ILE A 6 -2.99 11.62 8.27
C ILE A 6 -2.22 12.19 9.48
N GLY A 7 -1.79 11.32 10.39
CA GLY A 7 -1.05 11.68 11.61
C GLY A 7 0.06 10.70 12.01
N THR A 8 0.74 11.01 13.12
CA THR A 8 1.69 10.11 13.79
C THR A 8 0.96 9.12 14.68
N LEU A 9 1.47 7.89 14.79
CA LEU A 9 1.02 6.95 15.83
C LEU A 9 1.69 7.30 17.17
N THR A 10 0.91 7.42 18.23
CA THR A 10 1.36 7.79 19.57
C THR A 10 0.57 7.05 20.64
N TRP A 11 1.19 6.85 21.81
CA TRP A 11 0.54 6.30 22.98
C TRP A 11 -0.14 7.42 23.77
N SER A 12 -1.40 7.21 24.13
CA SER A 12 -2.16 8.09 25.02
C SER A 12 -1.55 8.10 26.42
N GLU A 13 -1.29 9.29 26.96
CA GLU A 13 -0.75 9.48 28.32
C GLU A 13 -1.65 8.93 29.42
N GLU A 14 -2.97 8.94 29.22
CA GLU A 14 -3.94 8.59 30.25
C GLU A 14 -4.31 7.10 30.27
N TRP A 15 -4.22 6.41 29.12
CA TRP A 15 -4.87 5.10 28.95
C TRP A 15 -3.95 4.01 28.35
N ASP A 16 -2.69 4.33 28.01
CA ASP A 16 -1.78 3.42 27.29
C ASP A 16 -2.41 2.86 25.99
N GLU A 17 -3.31 3.64 25.39
CA GLU A 17 -3.99 3.31 24.14
C GLU A 17 -3.26 3.96 22.96
N LEU A 18 -3.07 3.18 21.90
CA LEU A 18 -2.50 3.68 20.66
C LEU A 18 -3.53 4.55 19.91
N ARG A 19 -3.11 5.71 19.41
CA ARG A 19 -3.96 6.62 18.63
C ARG A 19 -3.17 7.31 17.52
N VAL A 20 -3.87 7.88 16.53
CA VAL A 20 -3.28 8.73 15.50
C VAL A 20 -3.40 10.21 15.88
N ASN A 21 -2.28 10.90 16.06
CA ASN A 21 -2.21 12.33 16.31
C ASN A 21 -2.15 13.13 14.99
N VAL A 22 -3.29 13.64 14.55
CA VAL A 22 -3.43 14.42 13.30
C VAL A 22 -2.90 15.86 13.37
N ARG A 23 -2.47 16.30 14.57
CA ARG A 23 -1.77 17.60 14.77
C ARG A 23 -0.30 17.51 14.37
N GLU A 24 0.25 16.30 14.36
CA GLU A 24 1.61 15.99 13.91
C GLU A 24 1.55 15.12 12.65
N PRO A 25 1.22 15.70 11.49
CA PRO A 25 1.07 14.94 10.25
C PRO A 25 2.40 14.31 9.80
N ALA A 26 2.43 12.98 9.67
CA ALA A 26 3.62 12.25 9.24
C ALA A 26 3.32 11.13 8.23
N VAL A 27 4.32 10.85 7.39
CA VAL A 27 4.37 9.66 6.54
C VAL A 27 5.63 8.90 6.92
N TYR A 28 5.48 7.61 7.20
CA TYR A 28 6.58 6.73 7.54
C TYR A 28 7.18 6.12 6.28
N ALA A 29 8.50 6.02 6.18
CA ALA A 29 9.15 5.51 5.00
C ALA A 29 10.35 4.62 5.29
N TYR A 30 10.59 3.70 4.38
CA TYR A 30 11.81 2.91 4.30
C TYR A 30 12.12 2.57 2.85
N CYS A 31 13.37 2.14 2.62
CA CYS A 31 13.81 1.62 1.33
C CYS A 31 14.24 0.17 1.53
N GLN A 32 14.03 -0.64 0.50
CA GLN A 32 14.58 -1.99 0.45
C GLN A 32 15.04 -2.33 -0.97
N THR A 33 15.82 -3.40 -1.08
CA THR A 33 16.17 -4.00 -2.37
C THR A 33 15.58 -5.41 -2.42
N ARG A 34 14.98 -5.76 -3.54
CA ARG A 34 14.47 -7.10 -3.83
C ARG A 34 15.07 -7.60 -5.14
N LEU A 35 15.31 -8.91 -5.22
CA LEU A 35 15.60 -9.55 -6.49
C LEU A 35 14.27 -9.89 -7.14
N ILE A 36 14.02 -9.37 -8.34
CA ILE A 36 12.86 -9.69 -9.15
C ILE A 36 13.38 -10.20 -10.50
N ASP A 37 13.02 -11.43 -10.85
CA ASP A 37 13.58 -12.17 -11.99
C ASP A 37 15.13 -12.16 -12.00
N GLY A 38 15.71 -12.29 -10.81
CA GLY A 38 17.17 -12.28 -10.59
C GLY A 38 17.83 -10.90 -10.69
N GLN A 39 17.10 -9.82 -10.96
CA GLN A 39 17.63 -8.46 -11.02
C GLN A 39 17.35 -7.67 -9.74
N PRO A 40 18.31 -6.89 -9.22
CA PRO A 40 18.09 -6.06 -8.04
C PRO A 40 17.24 -4.83 -8.37
N HIS A 41 16.11 -4.70 -7.69
CA HIS A 41 15.21 -3.55 -7.76
C HIS A 41 15.12 -2.85 -6.41
N LYS A 42 15.32 -1.53 -6.41
CA LYS A 42 15.04 -0.70 -5.24
C LYS A 42 13.53 -0.51 -5.11
N GLN A 43 13.04 -0.56 -3.89
CA GLN A 43 11.67 -0.24 -3.55
C GLN A 43 11.66 0.93 -2.56
N LEU A 44 10.85 1.95 -2.86
CA LEU A 44 10.54 3.05 -1.96
C LEU A 44 9.16 2.80 -1.35
N ILE A 45 9.07 2.74 -0.02
CA ILE A 45 7.82 2.41 0.68
C ILE A 45 7.44 3.59 1.56
N TYR A 46 6.17 4.00 1.45
CA TYR A 46 5.56 5.08 2.20
C TYR A 46 4.28 4.56 2.86
N THR A 47 4.23 4.59 4.18
CA THR A 47 3.12 4.15 5.01
C THR A 47 2.56 5.33 5.79
N HIS A 48 1.24 5.48 5.80
CA HIS A 48 0.56 6.52 6.59
C HIS A 48 -0.67 5.97 7.29
N TRP A 49 -1.15 6.72 8.28
CA TRP A 49 -2.17 6.28 9.23
C TRP A 49 -3.28 7.31 9.39
N TYR A 50 -4.50 6.82 9.52
CA TYR A 50 -5.74 7.57 9.76
C TYR A 50 -6.29 7.17 11.14
N PRO A 51 -6.96 8.08 11.87
CA PRO A 51 -7.51 7.79 13.19
C PRO A 51 -8.46 6.59 13.26
N GLU A 52 -9.20 6.33 12.18
CA GLU A 52 -10.19 5.27 12.11
C GLU A 52 -10.34 4.76 10.67
N HIS A 53 -10.87 3.55 10.52
CA HIS A 53 -11.67 3.18 9.35
C HIS A 53 -13.11 3.62 9.64
N PRO A 54 -13.60 4.70 9.00
CA PRO A 54 -14.88 5.30 9.35
C PRO A 54 -16.06 4.35 9.22
N LYS A 55 -17.04 4.47 10.10
CA LYS A 55 -18.31 3.74 9.99
C LYS A 55 -19.21 4.41 8.93
N LEU A 56 -19.40 3.75 7.79
CA LEU A 56 -20.14 4.30 6.65
C LEU A 56 -21.52 3.66 6.47
N LYS A 57 -21.82 2.59 7.20
CA LYS A 57 -23.07 1.83 7.12
C LYS A 57 -23.65 1.55 8.52
N MET A 58 -24.95 1.23 8.58
CA MET A 58 -25.62 0.86 9.84
C MET A 58 -24.93 -0.33 10.52
N PHE A 59 -24.59 -1.35 9.73
CA PHE A 59 -23.76 -2.49 10.10
C PHE A 59 -22.50 -2.45 9.24
N ASP A 60 -21.37 -2.17 9.87
CA ASP A 60 -20.09 -2.01 9.20
C ASP A 60 -19.03 -2.78 9.97
N ALA A 61 -18.65 -3.94 9.44
CA ALA A 61 -17.67 -4.81 10.09
C ALA A 61 -16.23 -4.32 9.92
N GLU A 62 -15.99 -3.53 8.87
CA GLU A 62 -14.68 -2.97 8.52
C GLU A 62 -14.36 -1.72 9.34
N ALA A 63 -15.35 -1.11 10.00
CA ALA A 63 -15.14 0.04 10.87
C ALA A 63 -14.32 -0.31 12.11
N GLY A 64 -13.41 0.58 12.50
CA GLY A 64 -12.57 0.38 13.68
C GLY A 64 -11.54 1.49 13.86
N GLU A 65 -10.85 1.44 15.00
CA GLU A 65 -9.77 2.35 15.33
C GLU A 65 -8.55 2.06 14.45
N ILE A 66 -7.85 3.12 14.06
CA ILE A 66 -6.59 3.10 13.31
C ILE A 66 -6.72 2.37 11.97
N GLU A 67 -6.66 3.16 10.90
CA GLU A 67 -6.44 2.65 9.56
C GLU A 67 -5.07 3.10 9.04
N GLY A 68 -4.57 2.43 8.01
CA GLY A 68 -3.49 3.01 7.25
C GLY A 68 -3.39 2.45 5.86
N LEU A 69 -2.53 3.09 5.08
CA LEU A 69 -2.29 2.78 3.69
C LEU A 69 -0.79 2.80 3.41
N THR A 70 -0.35 1.86 2.59
CA THR A 70 1.01 1.77 2.10
C THR A 70 1.05 1.94 0.59
N LEU A 71 1.96 2.80 0.14
CA LEU A 71 2.40 2.94 -1.25
C LEU A 71 3.81 2.37 -1.37
N ARG A 72 4.00 1.38 -2.25
CA ARG A 72 5.32 0.83 -2.61
C ARG A 72 5.60 1.14 -4.08
N ILE A 73 6.79 1.68 -4.35
CA ILE A 73 7.24 2.01 -5.71
C ILE A 73 8.45 1.16 -6.01
N THR A 74 8.35 0.25 -6.99
CA THR A 74 9.48 -0.54 -7.47
C THR A 74 10.14 0.18 -8.64
N LEU A 75 11.45 0.39 -8.54
CA LEU A 75 12.25 1.13 -9.50
C LEU A 75 13.07 0.20 -10.39
N ASP A 76 13.43 0.66 -11.58
CA ASP A 76 14.44 0.02 -12.41
C ASP A 76 15.88 0.42 -12.00
N SER A 77 16.86 -0.04 -12.78
CA SER A 77 18.29 0.26 -12.60
C SER A 77 18.66 1.73 -12.78
N GLU A 78 17.82 2.51 -13.45
CA GLU A 78 17.99 3.95 -13.68
C GLU A 78 17.28 4.78 -12.59
N ASN A 79 16.62 4.11 -11.64
CA ASN A 79 15.77 4.67 -10.59
C ASN A 79 14.46 5.30 -11.11
N GLU A 80 14.01 4.90 -12.31
CA GLU A 80 12.68 5.24 -12.80
C GLU A 80 11.63 4.22 -12.29
N PRO A 81 10.39 4.64 -12.00
CA PRO A 81 9.34 3.72 -11.56
C PRO A 81 8.98 2.66 -12.61
N LEU A 82 8.77 1.43 -12.18
CA LEU A 82 8.25 0.32 -12.98
C LEU A 82 6.81 -0.02 -12.61
N VAL A 83 6.56 -0.17 -11.31
CA VAL A 83 5.24 -0.50 -10.76
C VAL A 83 5.05 0.21 -9.44
N PHE A 84 3.82 0.71 -9.24
CA PHE A 84 3.33 1.24 -7.98
C PHE A 84 2.33 0.25 -7.40
N GLU A 85 2.40 0.04 -6.10
CA GLU A 85 1.49 -0.80 -5.37
C GLU A 85 0.85 0.00 -4.25
N THR A 86 -0.47 -0.14 -4.12
CA THR A 86 -1.22 0.42 -3.01
C THR A 86 -1.90 -0.69 -2.25
N ILE A 87 -1.90 -0.61 -0.93
CA ILE A 87 -2.48 -1.65 -0.06
C ILE A 87 -2.90 -1.00 1.25
N TYR A 88 -4.07 -1.35 1.80
CA TYR A 88 -4.32 -1.00 3.20
C TYR A 88 -3.31 -1.70 4.09
N ASN A 89 -2.96 -1.09 5.22
CA ASN A 89 -2.00 -1.67 6.13
C ASN A 89 -2.47 -3.02 6.72
N CYS A 90 -3.78 -3.33 6.66
CA CYS A 90 -4.32 -4.64 7.02
C CYS A 90 -4.05 -5.74 5.98
N GLY A 91 -3.69 -5.39 4.75
CA GLY A 91 -3.48 -6.33 3.65
C GLY A 91 -4.56 -6.30 2.57
N CYS A 92 -5.69 -5.66 2.85
CA CYS A 92 -6.81 -5.58 1.92
C CYS A 92 -6.54 -4.60 0.77
N TYR A 93 -7.26 -4.80 -0.34
CA TYR A 93 -7.23 -3.94 -1.53
C TYR A 93 -5.82 -3.69 -2.09
N HIS A 94 -4.96 -4.73 -2.11
CA HIS A 94 -3.69 -4.68 -2.84
C HIS A 94 -3.94 -4.49 -4.34
N ARG A 95 -3.36 -3.45 -4.92
CA ARG A 95 -3.56 -3.05 -6.31
C ARG A 95 -2.25 -2.56 -6.93
N LEU A 96 -2.08 -2.87 -8.20
CA LEU A 96 -0.91 -2.50 -8.99
C LEU A 96 -1.26 -1.43 -10.03
N TYR A 97 -0.33 -0.52 -10.26
CA TYR A 97 -0.31 0.43 -11.37
C TYR A 97 1.03 0.28 -12.08
N VAL A 98 1.02 -0.17 -13.32
CA VAL A 98 2.24 -0.53 -14.06
C VAL A 98 2.60 0.58 -15.02
N THR A 99 3.88 0.88 -15.20
CA THR A 99 4.28 1.86 -16.23
C THR A 99 4.16 1.26 -17.62
N GLN A 100 3.98 2.12 -18.64
CA GLN A 100 4.01 1.73 -20.06
C GLN A 100 5.28 0.94 -20.41
N LYS A 101 6.40 1.19 -19.73
CA LYS A 101 7.72 0.61 -19.95
C LYS A 101 7.70 -0.85 -19.56
N LEU A 102 7.17 -1.12 -18.37
CA LEU A 102 7.01 -2.47 -17.87
C LEU A 102 5.98 -3.26 -18.70
N GLU A 103 4.86 -2.63 -19.03
CA GLU A 103 3.79 -3.26 -19.80
C GLU A 103 4.19 -3.51 -21.26
N GLU A 104 4.89 -2.60 -21.92
CA GLU A 104 5.47 -2.81 -23.26
C GLU A 104 6.51 -3.93 -23.25
N ALA A 105 7.36 -4.00 -22.22
CA ALA A 105 8.33 -5.07 -22.07
C ALA A 105 7.63 -6.43 -21.92
N ALA A 106 6.57 -6.49 -21.10
CA ALA A 106 5.73 -7.69 -20.97
C ALA A 106 5.07 -8.05 -22.30
N ARG A 107 4.51 -7.09 -23.03
CA ARG A 107 3.89 -7.31 -24.35
C ARG A 107 4.88 -7.83 -25.38
N ARG A 108 6.10 -7.29 -25.41
CA ARG A 108 7.17 -7.78 -26.31
C ARG A 108 7.57 -9.22 -26.01
N GLN A 109 7.64 -9.61 -24.74
CA GLN A 109 8.07 -10.95 -24.34
C GLN A 109 6.95 -11.99 -24.40
N PHE A 110 5.73 -11.62 -24.03
CA PHE A 110 4.62 -12.56 -23.80
C PHE A 110 3.43 -12.37 -24.77
N GLY A 111 3.46 -11.34 -25.61
CA GLY A 111 2.38 -11.01 -26.53
C GLY A 111 1.16 -10.40 -25.83
N GLU A 112 -0.02 -10.68 -26.39
CA GLU A 112 -1.30 -10.13 -25.92
C GLU A 112 -1.66 -10.52 -24.46
N PRO A 113 -2.56 -9.77 -23.81
CA PRO A 113 -3.14 -10.16 -22.53
C PRO A 113 -3.68 -11.60 -22.54
N GLN A 114 -3.49 -12.33 -21.45
CA GLN A 114 -4.15 -13.64 -21.27
C GLN A 114 -5.68 -13.47 -21.32
N LYS A 115 -6.40 -14.53 -21.68
CA LYS A 115 -7.86 -14.49 -21.76
C LYS A 115 -8.48 -13.98 -20.44
N GLY A 116 -9.24 -12.89 -20.52
CA GLY A 116 -9.89 -12.25 -19.37
C GLY A 116 -8.99 -11.30 -18.57
N LYS A 117 -7.82 -10.94 -19.10
CA LYS A 117 -6.92 -9.91 -18.57
C LYS A 117 -6.92 -8.67 -19.47
N ASN A 118 -6.60 -7.53 -18.88
CA ASN A 118 -6.53 -6.24 -19.58
C ASN A 118 -5.10 -5.92 -20.04
N PHE A 119 -4.08 -6.39 -19.30
CA PHE A 119 -2.68 -6.06 -19.54
C PHE A 119 -1.82 -7.31 -19.84
N SER A 120 -0.78 -7.13 -20.65
CA SER A 120 0.19 -8.17 -21.00
C SER A 120 1.03 -8.62 -19.82
N ILE A 121 1.19 -7.80 -18.78
CA ILE A 121 1.87 -8.21 -17.55
C ILE A 121 1.02 -9.12 -16.64
N GLU A 122 -0.30 -9.08 -16.74
CA GLU A 122 -1.16 -9.87 -15.85
C GLU A 122 -1.02 -11.36 -16.12
N LYS A 123 -1.04 -12.18 -15.07
CA LYS A 123 -0.98 -13.64 -15.13
C LYS A 123 -2.20 -14.24 -14.42
N LYS A 124 -2.77 -15.28 -15.03
CA LYS A 124 -3.75 -16.18 -14.42
C LYS A 124 -2.99 -17.21 -13.59
N VAL A 125 -3.22 -17.23 -12.29
CA VAL A 125 -2.62 -18.19 -11.36
C VAL A 125 -3.69 -19.19 -10.92
N SER A 126 -3.47 -20.47 -11.22
CA SER A 126 -4.46 -21.51 -10.88
C SER A 126 -4.63 -21.64 -9.37
N GLY A 127 -5.88 -21.56 -8.91
CA GLY A 127 -6.22 -21.75 -7.49
C GLY A 127 -5.86 -20.58 -6.57
N LYS A 128 -5.42 -19.44 -7.12
CA LYS A 128 -5.13 -18.23 -6.36
C LYS A 128 -5.88 -17.04 -6.92
N ILE A 129 -6.06 -16.02 -6.09
CA ILE A 129 -6.49 -14.70 -6.54
C ILE A 129 -5.30 -14.04 -7.24
N ASP A 130 -5.51 -13.68 -8.50
CA ASP A 130 -4.50 -12.99 -9.30
C ASP A 130 -4.22 -11.59 -8.74
N LEU A 131 -2.98 -11.11 -8.86
CA LEU A 131 -2.69 -9.69 -8.62
C LEU A 131 -3.51 -8.80 -9.58
N ILE A 132 -4.05 -7.71 -9.03
CA ILE A 132 -4.96 -6.81 -9.76
C ILE A 132 -4.17 -5.61 -10.28
N VAL A 133 -4.02 -5.53 -11.60
CA VAL A 133 -3.47 -4.35 -12.28
C VAL A 133 -4.62 -3.44 -12.68
N LEU A 134 -4.68 -2.23 -12.11
CA LEU A 134 -5.77 -1.28 -12.37
C LEU A 134 -5.54 -0.45 -13.63
N GLU A 135 -4.34 0.11 -13.76
CA GLU A 135 -4.07 1.12 -14.77
C GLU A 135 -2.60 1.07 -15.21
N GLU A 136 -2.39 1.45 -16.47
CA GLU A 136 -1.08 1.71 -17.04
C GLU A 136 -0.74 3.20 -16.90
N LEU A 137 0.43 3.50 -16.32
CA LEU A 137 0.94 4.84 -16.07
C LEU A 137 1.96 5.27 -17.14
N PRO A 138 2.10 6.58 -17.43
CA PRO A 138 3.09 7.06 -18.37
C PRO A 138 4.53 6.78 -17.91
N ASN A 139 5.43 6.56 -18.87
CA ASN A 139 6.82 6.11 -18.64
C ASN A 139 7.73 7.07 -17.89
N ARG A 140 7.55 8.37 -18.12
CA ARG A 140 8.46 9.37 -17.60
C ARG A 140 7.73 10.27 -16.64
N LEU A 141 8.35 10.45 -15.49
CA LEU A 141 7.98 11.51 -14.57
C LEU A 141 8.15 12.88 -15.23
N ASN A 142 9.11 13.07 -16.14
CA ASN A 142 9.37 14.36 -16.83
C ASN A 142 9.47 15.55 -15.84
N GLY A 143 10.10 15.33 -14.69
CA GLY A 143 10.17 16.31 -13.59
C GLY A 143 8.88 16.51 -12.80
N ARG A 144 7.78 15.84 -13.17
CA ARG A 144 6.52 15.78 -12.42
C ARG A 144 6.64 14.72 -11.33
N ARG A 145 5.83 14.85 -10.28
CA ARG A 145 5.85 13.96 -9.12
C ARG A 145 4.73 12.92 -9.22
N PRO A 146 4.95 11.68 -8.77
CA PRO A 146 3.85 10.77 -8.50
C PRO A 146 2.88 11.39 -7.49
N VAL A 147 1.60 11.20 -7.71
CA VAL A 147 0.50 11.63 -6.84
C VAL A 147 -0.39 10.43 -6.57
N LEU A 148 -0.63 10.15 -5.30
CA LEU A 148 -1.61 9.19 -4.85
C LEU A 148 -2.89 9.93 -4.44
N TYR A 149 -4.00 9.60 -5.09
CA TYR A 149 -5.33 10.09 -4.75
C TYR A 149 -6.02 9.07 -3.84
N CYS A 150 -6.42 9.51 -2.66
CA CYS A 150 -7.18 8.69 -1.71
C CYS A 150 -8.60 9.23 -1.59
N TRP A 151 -9.57 8.32 -1.51
CA TRP A 151 -10.97 8.71 -1.28
C TRP A 151 -11.15 9.08 0.19
N ALA A 152 -11.72 10.25 0.46
CA ALA A 152 -12.17 10.60 1.81
C ALA A 152 -13.20 9.57 2.30
N ALA A 153 -13.27 9.41 3.61
CA ALA A 153 -14.11 8.47 4.36
C ALA A 153 -13.78 6.99 4.16
N TYR A 154 -13.51 6.54 2.94
CA TYR A 154 -13.06 5.16 2.71
C TYR A 154 -11.56 5.00 2.89
N HIS A 155 -10.78 6.07 2.77
CA HIS A 155 -9.31 6.09 2.71
C HIS A 155 -8.71 5.20 1.60
N LEU A 156 -9.53 4.75 0.66
CA LEU A 156 -9.14 3.83 -0.40
C LEU A 156 -8.22 4.54 -1.40
N PRO A 157 -7.13 3.91 -1.87
CA PRO A 157 -6.34 4.42 -2.98
C PRO A 157 -7.21 4.37 -4.24
N GLY A 158 -7.63 5.55 -4.70
CA GLY A 158 -8.47 5.72 -5.87
C GLY A 158 -7.66 5.74 -7.16
N LYS A 159 -6.48 6.38 -7.15
CA LYS A 159 -5.61 6.49 -8.35
C LYS A 159 -4.18 6.83 -7.99
N VAL A 160 -3.23 6.33 -8.79
CA VAL A 160 -1.88 6.90 -8.89
C VAL A 160 -1.79 7.66 -10.21
N ALA A 161 -1.21 8.86 -10.20
CA ALA A 161 -0.99 9.64 -11.42
C ALA A 161 0.33 10.41 -11.36
N ILE A 162 0.75 10.95 -12.51
CA ILE A 162 2.00 11.72 -12.64
C ILE A 162 1.65 13.21 -12.77
N GLY A 163 1.84 13.95 -11.69
CA GLY A 163 1.51 15.38 -11.53
C GLY A 163 0.08 15.64 -11.03
N LEU A 164 -0.12 16.72 -10.28
CA LEU A 164 -1.39 17.05 -9.61
C LEU A 164 -2.51 17.48 -10.57
N ASP A 165 -2.15 18.01 -11.73
CA ASP A 165 -3.05 18.45 -12.81
C ASP A 165 -3.52 17.29 -13.71
N SER A 166 -3.02 16.06 -13.49
CA SER A 166 -3.35 14.90 -14.32
C SER A 166 -4.74 14.32 -14.06
N VAL A 167 -5.35 14.67 -12.93
CA VAL A 167 -6.70 14.24 -12.57
C VAL A 167 -7.54 15.49 -12.34
N PRO A 168 -8.66 15.67 -13.07
CA PRO A 168 -9.56 16.78 -12.79
C PRO A 168 -10.19 16.56 -11.41
N LEU A 169 -9.88 17.45 -10.47
CA LEU A 169 -10.50 17.46 -9.15
C LEU A 169 -11.71 18.39 -9.19
N GLU A 170 -12.90 17.81 -9.04
CA GLU A 170 -14.13 18.57 -8.81
C GLU A 170 -14.31 18.79 -7.29
N GLY A 171 -14.61 20.02 -6.89
CA GLY A 171 -14.87 20.38 -5.49
C GLY A 171 -13.99 21.51 -4.97
N GLU A 172 -14.25 21.89 -3.71
CA GLU A 172 -13.49 22.92 -3.02
C GLU A 172 -12.15 22.35 -2.53
N ASN A 173 -11.05 23.07 -2.79
CA ASN A 173 -9.76 22.75 -2.19
C ASN A 173 -9.79 23.17 -0.71
N LEU A 174 -9.84 22.18 0.18
CA LEU A 174 -9.90 22.38 1.63
C LEU A 174 -8.55 22.79 2.26
N GLY A 175 -7.48 22.85 1.46
CA GLY A 175 -6.16 23.32 1.87
C GLY A 175 -5.03 22.30 1.62
N GLU A 176 -3.80 22.78 1.76
CA GLU A 176 -2.58 21.96 1.71
C GLU A 176 -2.10 21.63 3.13
N LYS A 177 -1.81 20.35 3.40
CA LYS A 177 -1.05 19.93 4.57
C LYS A 177 0.29 19.36 4.13
N ARG A 178 1.33 19.70 4.90
CA ARG A 178 2.67 19.11 4.74
C ARG A 178 2.86 18.00 5.77
N TYR A 179 3.41 16.89 5.31
CA TYR A 179 3.69 15.73 6.15
C TYR A 179 5.19 15.64 6.41
N VAL A 180 5.56 15.34 7.64
CA VAL A 180 6.95 15.03 8.00
C VAL A 180 7.25 13.60 7.56
N LEU A 181 8.32 13.41 6.79
CA LEU A 181 8.79 12.07 6.45
C LEU A 181 9.57 11.48 7.63
N GLN A 182 9.09 10.39 8.21
CA GLN A 182 9.72 9.70 9.34
C GLN A 182 10.27 8.33 8.94
N PRO A 183 11.35 7.84 9.56
CA PRO A 183 11.79 6.46 9.40
C PRO A 183 10.71 5.49 9.89
N TYR A 184 10.38 4.45 9.10
CA TYR A 184 9.40 3.42 9.48
C TYR A 184 9.71 2.77 10.83
N ARG A 185 11.00 2.57 11.15
CA ARG A 185 11.44 2.00 12.43
C ARG A 185 10.92 2.75 13.67
N ASN A 186 10.50 4.01 13.52
CA ASN A 186 9.90 4.76 14.62
C ASN A 186 8.57 4.13 15.09
N LEU A 187 7.88 3.36 14.23
CA LEU A 187 6.70 2.59 14.62
C LEU A 187 7.05 1.36 15.48
N GLU A 188 8.28 0.86 15.35
CA GLU A 188 8.77 -0.32 16.09
C GLU A 188 9.24 0.06 17.50
N LEU A 189 9.36 1.37 17.78
CA LEU A 189 9.74 1.92 19.07
C LEU A 189 9.18 3.34 19.23
N VAL A 190 7.92 3.44 19.67
CA VAL A 190 7.25 4.71 19.94
C VAL A 190 7.35 5.03 21.42
N ALA A 191 7.70 6.27 21.75
CA ALA A 191 7.73 6.72 23.14
C ALA A 191 6.31 6.67 23.74
N GLY A 192 6.16 5.93 24.84
CA GLY A 192 4.97 5.93 25.67
C GLY A 192 5.20 6.69 26.98
N PRO A 193 4.19 6.75 27.86
CA PRO A 193 4.22 7.60 29.06
C PRO A 193 5.27 7.16 30.08
N ASN A 194 5.55 5.85 30.15
CA ASN A 194 6.49 5.25 31.09
C ASN A 194 7.67 4.55 30.42
N ASP A 195 7.49 4.02 29.20
CA ASP A 195 8.53 3.33 28.43
C ASP A 195 8.24 3.47 26.92
N SER A 196 9.21 3.13 26.07
CA SER A 196 9.00 3.02 24.63
C SER A 196 8.55 1.62 24.25
N SER A 197 7.52 1.52 23.41
CA SER A 197 6.98 0.24 22.96
C SER A 197 6.64 0.26 21.47
N SER A 198 6.66 -0.93 20.86
CA SER A 198 6.23 -1.10 19.47
C SER A 198 4.72 -0.92 19.37
N VAL A 199 4.26 -0.21 18.33
CA VAL A 199 2.82 -0.13 18.00
C VAL A 199 2.23 -1.47 17.59
N PHE A 200 3.10 -2.43 17.27
CA PHE A 200 2.75 -3.78 16.85
C PHE A 200 2.87 -4.78 18.01
N ASP A 201 2.02 -5.80 18.00
CA ASP A 201 2.12 -6.96 18.89
C ASP A 201 3.13 -8.01 18.38
N GLU A 202 3.23 -9.14 19.08
CA GLU A 202 4.10 -10.26 18.73
C GLU A 202 3.77 -10.95 17.39
N ASN A 203 2.54 -10.77 16.89
CA ASN A 203 2.09 -11.27 15.59
C ASN A 203 2.21 -10.21 14.49
N GLY A 204 2.73 -9.02 14.83
CA GLY A 204 2.84 -7.88 13.93
C GLY A 204 1.49 -7.22 13.65
N LEU A 205 0.48 -7.38 14.50
CA LEU A 205 -0.80 -6.67 14.41
C LEU A 205 -0.69 -5.32 15.15
N VAL A 206 -1.32 -4.28 14.61
CA VAL A 206 -1.38 -2.99 15.32
C VAL A 206 -2.26 -3.13 16.56
N ARG A 207 -1.68 -2.77 17.71
CA ARG A 207 -2.33 -2.91 19.02
C ARG A 207 -3.58 -2.04 19.10
N GLY A 208 -4.70 -2.65 19.50
CA GLY A 208 -5.98 -1.94 19.69
C GLY A 208 -6.72 -1.59 18.39
N ALA A 209 -6.26 -2.08 17.24
CA ALA A 209 -6.84 -1.80 15.92
C ALA A 209 -7.64 -2.99 15.34
N ASP A 210 -8.08 -3.92 16.18
CA ASP A 210 -8.91 -5.04 15.76
C ASP A 210 -10.30 -4.57 15.32
N ARG A 211 -10.86 -5.24 14.31
CA ARG A 211 -12.17 -4.93 13.74
C ARG A 211 -13.16 -6.05 14.00
N MET A 212 -14.45 -5.73 13.96
CA MET A 212 -15.50 -6.76 14.04
C MET A 212 -15.35 -7.81 12.92
N GLU A 213 -14.82 -7.39 11.77
CA GLU A 213 -14.44 -8.25 10.65
C GLU A 213 -13.58 -9.45 11.07
N ALA A 214 -12.62 -9.28 11.98
CA ALA A 214 -11.75 -10.35 12.46
C ALA A 214 -12.56 -11.51 13.07
N TYR A 215 -13.56 -11.21 13.90
CA TYR A 215 -14.42 -12.22 14.52
C TYR A 215 -15.36 -12.89 13.52
N LEU A 216 -15.87 -12.12 12.54
CA LEU A 216 -16.79 -12.63 11.52
C LEU A 216 -16.09 -13.55 10.51
N LEU A 217 -14.83 -13.25 10.18
CA LEU A 217 -14.06 -14.00 9.18
C LEU A 217 -13.13 -15.07 9.79
N ALA A 218 -12.96 -15.11 11.11
CA ALA A 218 -12.20 -16.19 11.77
C ALA A 218 -12.62 -17.61 11.33
N PRO A 219 -13.92 -17.96 11.14
CA PRO A 219 -14.31 -19.29 10.67
C PRO A 219 -13.83 -19.66 9.26
N THR A 220 -13.42 -18.68 8.43
CA THR A 220 -12.88 -18.94 7.09
C THR A 220 -11.38 -19.19 7.09
N GLY A 221 -10.72 -19.12 8.26
CA GLY A 221 -9.28 -19.30 8.40
C GLY A 221 -8.46 -18.03 8.13
N ILE A 222 -9.11 -16.88 7.95
CA ILE A 222 -8.43 -15.59 7.80
C ILE A 222 -7.96 -15.14 9.19
N PHE A 223 -6.69 -14.81 9.30
CA PHE A 223 -6.08 -14.35 10.53
C PHE A 223 -6.35 -12.86 10.71
N HIS A 224 -7.03 -12.45 11.78
CA HIS A 224 -7.30 -11.04 12.15
C HIS A 224 -7.64 -10.12 10.96
N ALA A 225 -8.76 -10.44 10.29
CA ALA A 225 -9.22 -9.69 9.13
C ALA A 225 -9.42 -8.20 9.46
N GLY A 226 -8.92 -7.34 8.58
CA GLY A 226 -9.05 -5.89 8.70
C GLY A 226 -8.12 -5.23 9.72
N THR A 227 -7.48 -5.98 10.63
CA THR A 227 -6.49 -5.42 11.57
C THR A 227 -5.21 -5.00 10.83
N PRO A 228 -4.75 -3.74 10.93
CA PRO A 228 -3.51 -3.28 10.31
C PRO A 228 -2.27 -4.04 10.80
N ARG A 229 -1.23 -4.13 9.96
CA ARG A 229 -0.08 -4.99 10.18
C ARG A 229 1.26 -4.28 10.01
N GLN A 230 2.27 -4.79 10.69
CA GLN A 230 3.67 -4.44 10.52
C GLN A 230 4.15 -4.84 9.12
N ARG A 231 5.10 -4.09 8.57
CA ARG A 231 5.83 -4.52 7.36
C ARG A 231 6.37 -5.94 7.55
N GLY A 232 6.27 -6.77 6.51
CA GLY A 232 6.72 -8.17 6.57
C GLY A 232 5.76 -9.15 7.27
N THR A 233 4.61 -8.69 7.77
CA THR A 233 3.54 -9.57 8.27
C THR A 233 2.20 -9.36 7.55
N GLN A 234 2.19 -8.49 6.54
CA GLN A 234 1.01 -8.19 5.72
C GLN A 234 0.66 -9.37 4.82
N LEU A 235 -0.55 -9.88 4.99
CA LEU A 235 -1.12 -10.94 4.17
C LEU A 235 -2.10 -10.32 3.16
N ILE A 236 -2.04 -10.75 1.91
CA ILE A 236 -2.90 -10.25 0.84
C ILE A 236 -3.82 -11.36 0.33
N HIS A 237 -4.89 -10.94 -0.36
CA HIS A 237 -5.78 -11.84 -1.08
C HIS A 237 -6.44 -12.90 -0.18
N PHE A 238 -7.04 -12.46 0.93
CA PHE A 238 -7.63 -13.35 1.93
C PHE A 238 -6.61 -14.39 2.44
N ASP A 239 -5.43 -13.89 2.80
CA ASP A 239 -4.30 -14.66 3.35
C ASP A 239 -3.70 -15.73 2.43
N GLN A 240 -3.95 -15.63 1.12
CA GLN A 240 -3.37 -16.56 0.14
C GLN A 240 -1.90 -16.28 -0.18
N GLU A 241 -1.43 -15.06 0.07
CA GLU A 241 -0.05 -14.65 -0.20
C GLU A 241 0.47 -13.67 0.85
N ASP A 242 1.79 -13.61 0.97
CA ASP A 242 2.51 -12.63 1.76
C ASP A 242 2.94 -11.45 0.87
N PHE A 243 2.67 -10.22 1.31
CA PHE A 243 3.00 -9.00 0.57
C PHE A 243 4.52 -8.79 0.35
N GLU A 244 5.34 -9.35 1.24
CA GLU A 244 6.79 -9.30 1.21
C GLU A 244 7.41 -10.62 0.69
N LYS A 245 6.59 -11.54 0.15
CA LYS A 245 7.07 -12.78 -0.47
C LYS A 245 8.14 -12.48 -1.54
N PRO A 246 9.35 -13.09 -1.46
CA PRO A 246 10.47 -12.74 -2.32
C PRO A 246 10.19 -12.82 -3.83
N ASN A 247 9.39 -13.79 -4.27
CA ASN A 247 9.09 -14.08 -5.66
C ASN A 247 7.62 -13.79 -6.04
N LEU A 248 6.97 -12.87 -5.32
CA LEU A 248 5.55 -12.54 -5.52
C LEU A 248 5.25 -12.17 -6.98
N PHE A 249 6.08 -11.33 -7.60
CA PHE A 249 5.84 -10.88 -8.97
C PHE A 249 6.06 -11.99 -10.00
N GLU A 250 7.07 -12.82 -9.85
CA GLU A 250 7.36 -13.92 -10.78
C GLU A 250 6.27 -15.01 -10.72
N GLU A 251 5.72 -15.24 -9.53
CA GLU A 251 4.60 -16.15 -9.35
C GLU A 251 3.30 -15.59 -9.94
N HIS A 252 3.03 -14.29 -9.80
CA HIS A 252 1.72 -13.70 -10.07
C HIS A 252 1.63 -12.74 -11.25
N LEU A 253 2.75 -12.41 -11.88
CA LEU A 253 2.83 -11.58 -13.07
C LEU A 253 3.62 -12.31 -14.15
N ARG A 254 3.35 -11.94 -15.40
CA ARG A 254 4.22 -12.20 -16.54
C ARG A 254 5.31 -11.13 -16.52
N TRP A 255 6.19 -11.21 -15.52
CA TRP A 255 7.29 -10.25 -15.35
C TRP A 255 8.34 -10.46 -16.46
N PRO A 256 8.67 -9.43 -17.27
CA PRO A 256 9.63 -9.57 -18.35
C PRO A 256 11.07 -9.62 -17.81
N SER A 257 11.89 -10.46 -18.43
CA SER A 257 13.30 -10.68 -18.04
C SER A 257 14.25 -9.58 -18.48
N ARG A 258 13.81 -8.77 -19.45
CA ARG A 258 14.51 -7.58 -19.91
C ARG A 258 13.52 -6.44 -19.99
N ILE A 259 13.72 -5.45 -19.13
CA ILE A 259 13.01 -4.19 -19.18
C ILE A 259 13.99 -3.19 -19.84
N PRO A 260 13.78 -2.82 -21.11
CA PRO A 260 14.74 -1.98 -21.83
C PRO A 260 14.82 -0.59 -21.20
N SER A 261 16.02 -0.02 -21.16
CA SER A 261 16.17 1.42 -20.91
C SER A 261 15.52 2.19 -22.05
N PRO A 262 14.93 3.38 -21.80
CA PRO A 262 14.25 4.13 -22.85
C PRO A 262 15.17 4.57 -24.00
N ASP A 263 16.50 4.44 -23.85
CA ASP A 263 17.52 4.77 -24.86
C ASP A 263 18.18 3.52 -25.50
N SER A 264 17.64 2.31 -25.31
CA SER A 264 18.14 1.04 -25.90
C SER A 264 17.29 0.50 -27.04
#